data_AF-A0A7W0T7A1-F1
#
_entry.id   AF-A0A7W0T7A1-F1
#
_cell.length_a   1.000
_cell.length_b   1.000
_cell.length_c   1.000
_cell.angle_alpha   90.00
_cell.angle_beta   90.00
_cell.angle_gamma   90.00
#
_symmetry.space_group_name_H-M   'P 1'
#
loop_
_entity.id
_entity.type
_entity.pdbx_description
1 polymer ?
#
loop_
_entity_poly.entity_id
_entity_poly.type
_entity_poly.pdbx_seq_one_letter_code
_entity_poly.pdbx_strand_id
1 'polypeptide(L)'
;MSKAVDLDQLATVIGEFPFAFLVSVAEDASPHVLSVLPRFESGTLVVDGVGRHTQANVGASGRATLVWPPTDPADFSLIVDGAATCVGSTLRIEPTSGIYHRPAVDADGTRTGSDCAPISSPTP
;
A
#
# COMPACT_ATOMS: atom_id res chain seq x y z
N MET A 1 15.89 -2.87 6.14
CA MET A 1 15.36 -2.15 7.30
C MET A 1 14.16 -1.31 6.88
N SER A 2 12.97 -1.59 7.41
CA SER A 2 11.81 -0.69 7.36
C SER A 2 11.76 0.15 8.63
N LYS A 3 11.22 1.37 8.56
CA LYS A 3 11.01 2.26 9.72
C LYS A 3 9.52 2.57 9.85
N ALA A 4 8.99 2.52 11.07
CA ALA A 4 7.62 2.93 11.35
C ALA A 4 7.42 4.43 11.07
N VAL A 5 6.27 4.77 10.52
CA VAL A 5 5.82 6.14 10.29
C VAL A 5 4.89 6.56 11.42
N ASP A 6 5.06 7.78 11.88
CA ASP A 6 4.14 8.43 12.82
C ASP A 6 2.85 8.79 12.07
N LEU A 7 1.72 8.22 12.49
CA LEU A 7 0.42 8.43 11.83
C LEU A 7 -0.04 9.90 11.92
N ASP A 8 0.40 10.63 12.95
CA ASP A 8 0.11 12.07 13.08
C ASP A 8 0.83 12.91 12.00
N GLN A 9 1.91 12.37 11.43
CA GLN A 9 2.68 13.03 10.36
C GLN A 9 2.26 12.59 8.96
N LEU A 10 1.36 11.62 8.85
CA LEU A 10 1.02 10.97 7.58
C LEU A 10 0.53 11.98 6.52
N ALA A 11 -0.24 12.99 6.93
CA ALA A 11 -0.72 14.05 6.04
C ALA A 11 0.39 14.77 5.28
N THR A 12 1.52 15.03 5.97
CA THR A 12 2.66 15.72 5.39
C THR A 12 3.41 14.79 4.44
N VAL A 13 3.66 13.56 4.89
CA VAL A 13 4.46 12.59 4.15
C VAL A 13 3.81 12.19 2.82
N ILE A 14 2.50 11.93 2.80
CA ILE A 14 1.86 11.46 1.55
C ILE A 14 1.92 12.50 0.43
N GLY A 15 2.12 13.78 0.77
CA GLY A 15 2.26 14.87 -0.21
C GLY A 15 3.59 14.83 -0.97
N GLU A 16 4.57 14.05 -0.52
CA GLU A 16 5.87 13.87 -1.18
C GLU A 16 5.78 12.85 -2.34
N PHE A 17 4.71 12.07 -2.39
CA PHE A 17 4.53 11.00 -3.36
C PHE A 17 3.52 11.37 -4.45
N PRO A 18 3.74 10.96 -5.72
CA PRO A 18 2.88 11.37 -6.82
C PRO A 18 1.52 10.67 -6.83
N PHE A 19 1.45 9.42 -6.39
CA PHE A 19 0.24 8.60 -6.32
C PHE A 19 0.45 7.41 -5.38
N ALA A 20 -0.61 6.64 -5.10
CA ALA A 20 -0.53 5.37 -4.40
C ALA A 20 -1.14 4.24 -5.23
N PHE A 21 -0.69 3.01 -5.02
CA PHE A 21 -1.44 1.81 -5.37
C PHE A 21 -2.34 1.42 -4.21
N LEU A 22 -3.62 1.28 -4.47
CA LEU A 22 -4.58 0.67 -3.57
C LEU A 22 -4.59 -0.84 -3.81
N VAL A 23 -4.38 -1.60 -2.74
CA VAL A 23 -4.48 -3.05 -2.71
C VAL A 23 -5.70 -3.44 -1.87
N SER A 24 -6.57 -4.24 -2.46
CA SER A 24 -7.72 -4.86 -1.79
C SER A 24 -7.77 -6.34 -2.14
N VAL A 25 -8.37 -7.15 -1.29
CA VAL A 25 -8.39 -8.61 -1.47
C VAL A 25 -9.84 -9.08 -1.51
N ALA A 26 -10.15 -9.90 -2.51
CA ALA A 26 -11.46 -10.53 -2.66
C ALA A 26 -11.63 -11.69 -1.66
N GLU A 27 -12.85 -12.19 -1.51
CA GLU A 27 -13.17 -13.30 -0.60
C GLU A 27 -12.43 -14.60 -0.96
N ASP A 28 -12.14 -14.81 -2.25
CA ASP A 28 -11.35 -15.93 -2.77
C ASP A 28 -9.82 -15.74 -2.61
N ALA A 29 -9.40 -14.73 -1.84
CA ALA A 29 -8.02 -14.31 -1.64
C ALA A 29 -7.32 -13.73 -2.89
N SER A 30 -8.04 -13.46 -3.98
CA SER A 30 -7.47 -12.81 -5.17
C SER A 30 -7.16 -11.33 -4.90
N PRO A 31 -5.93 -10.84 -5.16
CA PRO A 31 -5.61 -9.42 -4.98
C PRO A 31 -6.14 -8.58 -6.15
N HIS A 32 -6.59 -7.36 -5.82
CA HIS A 32 -6.95 -6.33 -6.79
C HIS A 32 -6.15 -5.06 -6.49
N VAL A 33 -5.44 -4.56 -7.50
CA VAL A 33 -4.52 -3.42 -7.40
C VAL A 33 -4.88 -2.36 -8.44
N LEU A 34 -4.93 -1.09 -8.01
CA LEU A 34 -5.17 0.06 -8.88
C LEU A 34 -4.44 1.31 -8.38
N SER A 35 -4.05 2.21 -9.28
CA SER A 35 -3.48 3.52 -8.93
C SER A 35 -4.58 4.48 -8.48
N VAL A 36 -4.30 5.25 -7.42
CA VAL A 36 -5.22 6.19 -6.78
C VAL A 36 -4.47 7.44 -6.29
N LEU A 37 -5.22 8.52 -6.05
CA LEU A 37 -4.73 9.76 -5.44
C LEU A 37 -5.44 9.96 -4.08
N PRO A 38 -4.95 9.34 -3.00
CA PRO A 38 -5.60 9.43 -1.70
C PRO A 38 -5.43 10.84 -1.11
N ARG A 39 -6.50 11.34 -0.50
CA ARG A 39 -6.47 12.57 0.32
C ARG A 39 -6.45 12.19 1.79
N PHE A 40 -5.76 12.95 2.63
CA PHE A 40 -5.83 12.78 4.08
C PHE A 40 -6.78 13.81 4.68
N GLU A 41 -7.83 13.34 5.34
CA GLU A 41 -8.88 14.15 5.95
C GLU A 41 -9.12 13.69 7.38
N SER A 42 -8.76 14.52 8.36
CA SER A 42 -9.06 14.30 9.78
C SER A 42 -8.67 12.90 10.31
N GLY A 43 -7.49 12.40 9.94
CA GLY A 43 -7.03 11.07 10.36
C GLY A 43 -7.40 9.92 9.42
N THR A 44 -8.14 10.19 8.34
CA THR A 44 -8.61 9.17 7.39
C THR A 44 -8.04 9.42 6.01
N LEU A 45 -7.62 8.36 5.33
CA LEU A 45 -7.29 8.39 3.90
C LEU A 45 -8.57 8.19 3.08
N VAL A 46 -8.85 9.10 2.16
CA VAL A 46 -10.06 9.13 1.34
C VAL A 46 -9.68 8.96 -0.13
N VAL A 47 -10.34 8.02 -0.80
CA VAL A 47 -10.20 7.77 -2.23
C VAL A 47 -11.58 7.78 -2.88
N ASP A 48 -11.80 8.71 -3.80
CA ASP A 48 -13.07 8.80 -4.53
C ASP A 48 -13.04 7.99 -5.83
N GLY A 49 -14.22 7.58 -6.29
CA GLY A 49 -14.40 6.94 -7.58
C GLY A 49 -13.92 5.49 -7.64
N VAL A 50 -13.84 4.78 -6.50
CA VAL A 50 -13.46 3.35 -6.51
C VAL A 50 -14.52 2.49 -7.21
N GLY A 51 -14.06 1.53 -8.00
CA GLY A 51 -14.92 0.63 -8.77
C GLY A 51 -15.62 -0.43 -7.93
N ARG A 52 -16.56 -1.14 -8.56
CA ARG A 52 -17.36 -2.20 -7.90
C ARG A 52 -16.52 -3.30 -7.26
N HIS A 53 -15.37 -3.64 -7.85
CA HIS A 53 -14.50 -4.70 -7.32
C HIS A 53 -13.88 -4.28 -6.00
N THR A 54 -13.31 -3.07 -5.92
CA THR A 54 -12.79 -2.51 -4.67
C THR A 54 -13.87 -2.44 -3.61
N GLN A 55 -15.09 -1.99 -3.97
CA GLN A 55 -16.21 -1.92 -3.04
C GLN A 55 -16.59 -3.30 -2.48
N ALA A 56 -16.67 -4.32 -3.34
CA ALA A 56 -16.96 -5.69 -2.92
C ALA A 56 -15.84 -6.26 -2.01
N ASN A 57 -14.58 -6.07 -2.39
CA ASN A 57 -13.42 -6.54 -1.63
C ASN A 57 -13.35 -5.91 -0.23
N VAL A 58 -13.56 -4.59 -0.16
CA VAL A 58 -13.58 -3.86 1.12
C VAL A 58 -14.80 -4.24 1.95
N GLY A 59 -15.96 -4.45 1.32
CA GLY A 59 -17.16 -4.94 2.01
C GLY A 59 -16.98 -6.31 2.64
N ALA A 60 -16.22 -7.21 2.00
CA ALA A 60 -15.93 -8.54 2.52
C ALA A 60 -14.81 -8.55 3.59
N SER A 61 -13.72 -7.83 3.35
CA SER A 61 -12.52 -7.90 4.20
C SER A 61 -12.45 -6.83 5.29
N GLY A 62 -13.11 -5.68 5.10
CA GLY A 62 -12.97 -4.50 5.96
C GLY A 62 -11.57 -3.89 5.98
N ARG A 63 -10.70 -4.23 5.01
CA ARG A 63 -9.28 -3.85 5.02
C ARG A 63 -8.81 -3.40 3.64
N ALA A 64 -7.82 -2.51 3.65
CA ALA A 64 -7.09 -2.13 2.46
C ALA A 64 -5.65 -1.72 2.81
N THR A 65 -4.76 -1.82 1.83
CA THR A 65 -3.38 -1.33 1.92
C THR A 65 -3.14 -0.30 0.83
N LEU A 66 -2.49 0.81 1.17
CA LEU A 66 -1.99 1.79 0.21
C LEU A 66 -0.46 1.71 0.15
N VAL A 67 0.08 1.71 -1.07
CA VAL A 67 1.51 1.69 -1.34
C VAL A 67 1.86 2.88 -2.21
N TRP A 68 2.56 3.87 -1.65
CA TRP A 68 3.14 4.94 -2.45
C TRP A 68 4.52 4.50 -2.93
N PRO A 69 4.72 4.33 -4.25
CA PRO A 69 6.03 4.00 -4.80
C PRO A 69 6.95 5.22 -4.70
N PRO A 70 8.27 5.01 -4.57
CA PRO A 70 9.22 6.11 -4.57
C PRO A 70 9.31 6.75 -5.96
N THR A 71 9.77 8.00 -6.00
CA THR A 71 10.08 8.70 -7.26
C THR A 71 11.42 8.27 -7.86
N ASP A 72 12.38 7.90 -7.02
CA ASP A 72 13.66 7.32 -7.41
C ASP A 72 13.76 5.88 -6.86
N PRO A 73 14.26 4.89 -7.62
CA PRO A 73 14.46 3.53 -7.11
C PRO A 73 15.33 3.41 -5.85
N ALA A 74 16.16 4.42 -5.55
CA ALA A 74 16.99 4.51 -4.34
C ALA A 74 16.25 5.11 -3.13
N ASP A 75 15.02 5.58 -3.29
CA ASP A 75 14.20 6.14 -2.21
C ASP A 75 13.25 5.10 -1.58
N PHE A 76 12.72 5.44 -0.42
CA PHE A 76 11.79 4.58 0.32
C PHE A 76 10.38 4.64 -0.29
N SER A 77 9.72 3.49 -0.38
CA SER A 77 8.25 3.44 -0.55
C SER A 77 7.57 3.70 0.79
N LEU A 78 6.35 4.24 0.77
CA LEU A 78 5.47 4.26 1.94
C LEU A 78 4.40 3.17 1.79
N ILE A 79 4.17 2.39 2.83
CA ILE A 79 3.09 1.41 2.91
C ILE A 79 2.23 1.72 4.12
N VAL A 80 0.92 1.82 3.93
CA VAL A 80 -0.06 2.07 5.01
C VAL A 80 -1.15 1.00 4.93
N ASP A 81 -1.34 0.27 6.02
CA ASP A 81 -2.49 -0.63 6.17
C ASP A 81 -3.58 0.06 6.97
N GLY A 82 -4.84 -0.19 6.64
CA GLY A 82 -5.95 0.39 7.38
C GLY A 82 -7.24 -0.42 7.37
N ALA A 83 -8.10 -0.10 8.33
CA ALA A 83 -9.49 -0.50 8.30
C ALA A 83 -10.21 0.31 7.23
N ALA A 84 -10.96 -0.36 6.35
CA ALA A 84 -11.51 0.25 5.15
C ALA A 84 -13.03 0.10 5.11
N THR A 85 -13.71 1.17 4.71
CA THR A 85 -15.16 1.18 4.47
C THR A 85 -15.48 1.97 3.21
N CYS A 86 -16.54 1.59 2.51
CA CYS A 86 -17.03 2.32 1.33
C CYS A 86 -18.39 2.94 1.62
N VAL A 87 -18.56 4.20 1.22
CA VAL A 87 -19.86 4.88 1.14
C VAL A 87 -20.08 5.23 -0.33
N GLY A 88 -20.88 4.42 -1.03
CA GLY A 88 -20.95 4.49 -2.49
C GLY A 88 -19.58 4.19 -3.13
N SER A 89 -19.12 5.09 -4.01
CA SER A 89 -17.79 5.00 -4.64
C SER A 89 -16.68 5.74 -3.87
N THR A 90 -16.96 6.25 -2.68
CA THR A 90 -15.95 6.87 -1.82
C THR A 90 -15.45 5.84 -0.81
N LEU A 91 -14.17 5.51 -0.90
CA LEU A 91 -13.46 4.66 0.03
C LEU A 91 -12.82 5.51 1.14
N ARG A 92 -12.99 5.08 2.39
CA ARG A 92 -12.39 5.66 3.59
C ARG A 92 -11.53 4.60 4.27
N ILE A 93 -10.29 4.95 4.57
CA ILE A 93 -9.30 4.05 5.18
C ILE A 93 -8.78 4.73 6.44
N GLU A 94 -9.06 4.13 7.59
CA GLU A 94 -8.48 4.50 8.88
C GLU A 94 -7.12 3.81 9.02
N PRO A 95 -6.00 4.56 8.99
CA PRO A 95 -4.67 3.97 9.09
C PRO A 95 -4.49 3.23 10.41
N THR A 96 -3.97 2.00 10.33
CA THR A 96 -3.64 1.14 11.48
C THR A 96 -2.14 0.91 11.62
N SER A 97 -1.40 1.04 10.51
CA SER A 97 0.06 0.97 10.46
C SER A 97 0.57 1.84 9.32
N GLY A 98 1.81 2.32 9.44
CA GLY A 98 2.53 2.99 8.37
C GLY A 98 4.00 2.65 8.46
N ILE A 99 4.61 2.27 7.33
CA ILE A 99 6.04 1.96 7.26
C ILE A 99 6.68 2.59 6.02
N TYR A 100 7.90 3.08 6.20
CA TYR A 100 8.80 3.27 5.07
C TYR A 100 9.47 1.95 4.75
N HIS A 101 9.23 1.46 3.54
CA HIS A 101 9.90 0.30 2.99
C HIS A 101 11.11 0.74 2.18
N ARG A 102 12.27 0.20 2.52
CA ARG A 102 13.53 0.47 1.83
C ARG A 102 13.47 0.14 0.32
N PRO A 103 14.34 0.75 -0.47
CA PRO A 103 14.69 0.28 -1.80
C PRO A 103 14.96 -1.23 -1.89
N ALA A 104 14.67 -1.80 -3.05
CA ALA A 104 14.99 -3.19 -3.36
C ALA A 104 16.51 -3.42 -3.53
N VAL A 105 17.24 -2.41 -3.99
CA VAL A 105 18.70 -2.37 -4.07
C VAL A 105 19.19 -1.19 -3.24
N ASP A 106 20.26 -1.39 -2.47
CA ASP A 106 20.89 -0.33 -1.71
C ASP A 106 21.64 0.66 -2.63
N ALA A 107 22.05 1.80 -2.08
CA ALA A 107 22.72 2.86 -2.83
C ALA A 107 24.05 2.40 -3.49
N ASP A 108 24.67 1.34 -2.99
CA ASP A 108 25.86 0.71 -3.56
C ASP A 108 25.55 -0.40 -4.60
N GLY A 109 24.27 -0.56 -4.96
CA GLY A 109 23.80 -1.55 -5.93
C GLY A 109 23.69 -2.97 -5.39
N THR A 110 23.97 -3.19 -4.10
CA THR A 110 23.79 -4.50 -3.47
C THR A 110 22.33 -4.71 -3.05
N ARG A 111 21.83 -5.95 -3.08
CA ARG A 111 20.59 -6.28 -2.37
C ARG A 111 20.96 -6.74 -0.97
N THR A 112 20.85 -5.91 0.07
CA THR A 112 20.86 -6.46 1.45
C THR A 112 19.53 -7.12 1.82
N GLY A 113 19.42 -8.42 1.52
CA GLY A 113 18.66 -9.41 2.29
C GLY A 113 17.13 -9.41 2.22
N SER A 114 16.60 -10.24 1.33
CA SER A 114 15.80 -11.41 1.73
C SER A 114 16.23 -12.53 0.79
N ASP A 115 17.03 -13.47 1.28
CA ASP A 115 17.50 -14.63 0.51
C ASP A 115 16.30 -15.56 0.21
N CYS A 116 15.50 -15.18 -0.77
CA CYS A 116 14.54 -16.07 -1.38
C CYS A 116 15.32 -17.07 -2.23
N ALA A 117 15.67 -18.21 -1.64
CA ALA A 117 16.18 -19.35 -2.37
C ALA A 117 15.11 -19.88 -3.35
N PRO A 118 15.47 -20.31 -4.58
CA PRO A 118 14.52 -20.85 -5.54
C PRO A 118 13.95 -22.21 -5.10
N ILE A 119 12.67 -22.46 -5.39
CA ILE A 119 12.14 -23.82 -5.49
C ILE A 119 12.77 -24.44 -6.74
N SER A 120 13.71 -25.35 -6.53
CA SER A 120 14.11 -26.27 -7.59
C SER A 120 13.08 -27.38 -7.70
N SER A 121 12.46 -27.49 -8.87
CA SER A 121 12.27 -28.79 -9.51
C SER A 121 12.55 -28.65 -11.00
N PRO A 122 13.62 -29.26 -11.52
CA PRO A 122 13.61 -29.80 -12.86
C PRO A 122 13.32 -31.31 -12.77
N THR A 123 12.17 -31.67 -13.35
CA THR A 123 11.66 -33.02 -13.65
C THR A 123 12.70 -33.88 -14.38
N PRO A 124 12.65 -35.21 -14.21
CA PRO A 124 11.86 -36.04 -15.12
C PRO A 124 10.67 -36.76 -14.45
#